data_AF-A0A537AG91-F1
#
_entry.id   AF-A0A537AG91-F1
#
_cell.length_a   1.000
_cell.length_b   1.000
_cell.length_c   1.000
_cell.angle_alpha   90.00
_cell.angle_beta   90.00
_cell.angle_gamma   90.00
#
_symmetry.space_group_name_H-M   'P 1'
#
loop_
_entity.id
_entity.type
_entity.pdbx_description
1 polymer ?
#
loop_
_entity_poly.entity_id
_entity_poly.type
_entity_poly.pdbx_seq_one_letter_code
_entity_poly.pdbx_strand_id
1 'polypeptide(L)'
;MTSDLHEVVMGSGTTGHATRIQVYPAIHVASALKRELIDSIRAIARRNGMVVPKNDGSLVAANVEIDSLSVIEILCVLDEILPFEVGESVVRAGGYGSIQEAVDDVTASVEKEWINHHHGGVRT
;
A
#
# COMPACT_ATOMS: atom_id res chain seq x y z
N MET A 1 24.40 -65.18 -5.08
CA MET A 1 25.19 -65.23 -6.33
C MET A 1 24.47 -64.30 -7.29
N THR A 2 24.93 -63.09 -7.63
CA THR A 2 26.25 -62.46 -7.64
C THR A 2 26.04 -60.95 -7.70
N SER A 3 26.82 -60.23 -6.88
CA SER A 3 27.56 -58.98 -7.13
C SER A 3 26.85 -57.79 -7.81
N ASP A 4 26.73 -56.61 -7.20
CA ASP A 4 27.72 -55.60 -6.72
C ASP A 4 27.88 -54.42 -7.71
N LEU A 5 27.75 -53.20 -7.17
CA LEU A 5 28.67 -52.06 -7.33
C LEU A 5 28.27 -50.78 -8.14
N HIS A 6 28.41 -49.64 -7.43
CA HIS A 6 28.68 -48.22 -7.78
C HIS A 6 27.63 -47.40 -8.58
N GLU A 7 26.97 -46.40 -7.96
CA GLU A 7 27.39 -44.99 -7.74
C GLU A 7 27.02 -44.07 -8.91
N VAL A 8 26.36 -42.94 -8.61
CA VAL A 8 26.70 -41.57 -9.07
C VAL A 8 25.73 -40.59 -8.37
N VAL A 9 26.25 -39.92 -7.34
CA VAL A 9 26.31 -38.45 -7.17
C VAL A 9 25.09 -37.61 -7.57
N MET A 10 24.57 -36.90 -6.55
CA MET A 10 24.19 -35.48 -6.52
C MET A 10 23.52 -34.89 -7.77
N GLY A 11 22.21 -34.71 -7.69
CA GLY A 11 21.49 -33.69 -8.45
C GLY A 11 20.85 -32.71 -7.47
N SER A 12 21.62 -31.70 -7.04
CA SER A 12 21.06 -30.50 -6.40
C SER A 12 20.06 -29.87 -7.38
N GLY A 13 18.78 -30.20 -7.21
CA GLY A 13 17.70 -29.44 -7.82
C GLY A 13 17.64 -28.09 -7.13
N THR A 14 18.43 -27.13 -7.61
CA THR A 14 18.19 -25.72 -7.35
C THR A 14 16.79 -25.42 -7.86
N THR A 15 15.83 -25.35 -6.94
CA THR A 15 14.50 -24.80 -7.21
C THR A 15 14.71 -23.36 -7.63
N GLY A 16 14.80 -23.13 -8.94
CA GLY A 16 14.69 -21.81 -9.53
C GLY A 16 13.33 -21.27 -9.09
N HIS A 17 13.34 -20.31 -8.17
CA HIS A 17 12.15 -19.59 -7.80
C HIS A 17 11.77 -18.76 -9.02
N ALA A 18 10.88 -19.28 -9.85
CA ALA A 18 10.22 -18.47 -10.86
C ALA A 18 9.54 -17.32 -10.12
N THR A 19 10.11 -16.11 -10.21
CA THR A 19 9.54 -14.91 -9.60
C THR A 19 8.17 -14.69 -10.23
N ARG A 20 7.12 -15.15 -9.54
CA ARG A 20 5.75 -14.83 -9.90
C ARG A 20 5.63 -13.32 -9.71
N ILE A 21 5.52 -12.57 -10.81
CA ILE A 21 5.27 -11.14 -10.78
C ILE A 21 3.97 -10.94 -9.98
N GLN A 22 4.10 -10.37 -8.78
CA GLN A 22 2.95 -10.06 -7.94
C GLN A 22 2.33 -8.77 -8.50
N VAL A 23 1.04 -8.84 -8.85
CA VAL A 23 0.29 -7.69 -9.35
C VAL A 23 -0.03 -6.77 -8.17
N TYR A 24 0.21 -5.47 -8.33
CA TYR A 24 -0.10 -4.48 -7.31
C TYR A 24 -1.61 -4.46 -6.99
N PRO A 25 -2.03 -4.64 -5.73
CA PRO A 25 -3.44 -4.68 -5.35
C PRO A 25 -4.08 -3.27 -5.24
N ALA A 26 -4.01 -2.48 -6.30
CA ALA A 26 -4.40 -1.07 -6.33
C ALA A 26 -5.81 -0.79 -5.77
N ILE A 27 -6.79 -1.63 -6.11
CA ILE A 27 -8.17 -1.48 -5.64
C ILE A 27 -8.27 -1.63 -4.12
N HIS A 28 -7.53 -2.58 -3.54
CA HIS A 28 -7.55 -2.83 -2.10
C HIS A 28 -6.86 -1.70 -1.34
N VAL A 29 -5.70 -1.23 -1.83
CA VAL A 29 -4.98 -0.08 -1.25
C VAL A 29 -5.85 1.17 -1.26
N ALA A 30 -6.38 1.53 -2.43
CA ALA A 30 -7.21 2.73 -2.56
C ALA A 30 -8.49 2.65 -1.71
N SER A 31 -9.10 1.46 -1.59
CA SER A 31 -10.31 1.28 -0.77
C SER A 31 -10.01 1.39 0.72
N ALA A 32 -8.89 0.84 1.18
CA ALA A 32 -8.49 0.92 2.58
C ALA A 32 -8.18 2.37 2.98
N LEU A 33 -7.32 3.06 2.21
CA LEU A 33 -6.99 4.47 2.48
C LEU A 33 -8.23 5.36 2.48
N LYS A 34 -9.13 5.19 1.51
CA LYS A 34 -10.37 5.95 1.41
C LYS A 34 -11.27 5.75 2.62
N ARG A 35 -11.43 4.51 3.08
CA ARG A 35 -12.23 4.20 4.26
C ARG A 35 -11.66 4.89 5.50
N GLU A 36 -10.37 4.74 5.76
CA GLU A 36 -9.74 5.33 6.95
C GLU A 36 -9.81 6.86 6.91
N LEU A 37 -9.58 7.51 5.76
CA LEU A 37 -9.71 8.96 5.63
C LEU A 37 -11.13 9.45 5.88
N ILE A 38 -12.14 8.76 5.36
CA ILE A 38 -13.55 9.09 5.61
C ILE A 38 -13.84 9.03 7.12
N ASP A 39 -13.40 7.98 7.80
CA ASP A 39 -13.66 7.79 9.22
C ASP A 39 -12.92 8.82 10.09
N SER A 40 -11.64 9.09 9.78
CA SER A 40 -10.84 10.12 10.44
C SER A 40 -11.44 11.51 10.27
N ILE A 41 -11.80 11.91 9.05
CA ILE A 41 -12.42 13.22 8.79
C ILE A 41 -13.76 13.35 9.49
N ARG A 42 -14.58 12.30 9.50
CA ARG A 42 -15.85 12.31 10.24
C ARG A 42 -15.63 12.42 11.74
N ALA A 43 -14.62 11.74 12.29
CA ALA A 43 -14.29 11.84 13.71
C ALA A 43 -13.84 13.25 14.09
N ILE A 44 -12.95 13.85 13.29
CA ILE A 44 -12.49 15.24 13.45
C ILE A 44 -13.67 16.20 13.35
N ALA A 45 -14.53 16.05 12.34
CA ALA A 45 -15.68 16.91 12.13
C ALA A 45 -16.67 16.84 13.32
N ARG A 46 -16.98 15.64 13.82
CA ARG A 46 -17.82 15.45 15.00
C ARG A 46 -17.22 16.12 16.24
N ARG A 47 -15.91 15.96 16.45
CA ARG A 47 -15.18 16.54 17.59
C ARG A 47 -15.19 18.07 17.55
N ASN A 48 -15.07 18.65 16.37
CA ASN A 48 -14.92 20.10 16.16
C ASN A 48 -16.24 20.80 15.83
N GLY A 49 -17.37 20.08 15.78
CA GLY A 49 -18.67 20.63 15.39
C GLY A 49 -18.75 21.08 13.92
N MET A 50 -17.90 20.53 13.05
CA MET A 50 -17.91 20.82 11.62
C MET A 50 -18.97 19.98 10.91
N VAL A 51 -19.60 20.57 9.89
CA VAL A 51 -20.53 19.88 9.01
C VAL A 51 -19.78 19.38 7.79
N VAL A 52 -19.78 18.07 7.59
CA VAL A 52 -19.24 17.41 6.39
C VAL A 52 -20.36 16.70 5.63
N PRO A 53 -20.21 16.47 4.31
CA PRO A 53 -21.17 15.67 3.55
C PRO A 53 -21.43 14.30 4.20
N LYS A 54 -22.71 13.92 4.27
CA LYS A 54 -23.11 12.62 4.85
C LYS A 54 -22.82 11.45 3.91
N ASN A 55 -22.91 11.67 2.61
CA ASN A 55 -22.63 10.67 1.59
C ASN A 55 -21.11 10.56 1.35
N ASP A 56 -20.59 9.33 1.34
CA ASP A 56 -19.16 9.05 1.16
C ASP A 56 -18.62 9.62 -0.16
N GLY A 57 -19.32 9.41 -1.27
CA GLY A 57 -18.89 9.92 -2.58
C GLY A 57 -18.82 11.44 -2.62
N SER A 58 -19.78 12.12 -1.99
CA SER A 58 -19.74 13.58 -1.85
C SER A 58 -18.64 14.06 -0.92
N LEU A 59 -18.33 13.32 0.15
CA LEU A 59 -17.25 13.64 1.07
C LEU A 59 -15.88 13.45 0.41
N VAL A 60 -15.73 12.39 -0.40
CA VAL A 60 -14.48 12.08 -1.08
C VAL A 60 -14.06 13.18 -2.06
N ALA A 61 -15.04 13.76 -2.76
CA ALA A 61 -14.84 14.86 -3.70
C ALA A 61 -14.90 16.26 -3.06
N ALA A 62 -15.21 16.36 -1.77
CA ALA A 62 -15.33 17.66 -1.10
C ALA A 62 -13.96 18.29 -0.86
N ASN A 63 -13.93 19.63 -0.88
CA ASN A 63 -12.76 20.39 -0.46
C ASN A 63 -12.62 20.30 1.06
N VAL A 64 -11.72 19.45 1.52
CA VAL A 64 -11.40 19.19 2.92
C VAL A 64 -9.90 19.12 3.02
N GLU A 65 -9.30 20.06 3.74
CA GLU A 65 -7.87 20.05 4.01
C GLU A 65 -7.52 18.84 4.87
N ILE A 66 -6.57 18.03 4.40
CA ILE A 66 -6.03 16.86 5.08
C ILE A 66 -4.53 17.08 5.21
N ASP A 67 -4.05 17.21 6.44
CA ASP A 67 -2.61 17.36 6.67
C ASP A 67 -1.88 16.03 6.43
N SER A 68 -0.58 16.11 6.10
CA SER A 68 0.23 14.93 5.81
C SER A 68 0.37 13.98 7.00
N LEU A 69 0.33 14.48 8.24
CA LEU A 69 0.45 13.63 9.42
C LEU A 69 -0.79 12.74 9.58
N SER A 70 -1.99 13.30 9.37
CA SER A 70 -3.24 12.51 9.32
C SER A 70 -3.18 11.38 8.29
N VAL A 71 -2.53 11.59 7.15
CA VAL A 71 -2.35 10.54 6.13
C VAL A 71 -1.30 9.51 6.56
N ILE A 72 -0.20 9.94 7.18
CA ILE A 72 0.84 9.03 7.71
C ILE A 72 0.24 8.10 8.78
N GLU A 73 -0.58 8.63 9.69
CA GLU A 73 -1.20 7.86 10.78
C GLU A 73 -2.05 6.69 10.26
N ILE A 74 -2.68 6.83 9.09
CA ILE A 74 -3.52 5.78 8.51
C ILE A 74 -2.74 4.77 7.65
N LEU A 75 -1.46 4.99 7.34
CA LEU A 75 -0.69 4.08 6.47
C LEU A 75 -0.59 2.66 7.04
N CYS A 76 -0.64 2.51 8.37
CA CYS A 76 -0.64 1.22 9.04
C CYS A 76 -1.79 0.28 8.60
N VAL A 77 -2.90 0.81 8.03
CA VAL A 77 -3.96 -0.03 7.45
C VAL A 77 -3.48 -0.89 6.29
N LEU A 78 -2.35 -0.51 5.66
CA LEU A 78 -1.78 -1.22 4.53
C LEU A 78 -0.98 -2.46 4.94
N ASP A 79 -0.63 -2.61 6.23
CA ASP A 79 0.13 -3.77 6.73
C ASP A 79 -0.63 -5.09 6.55
N GLU A 80 -1.97 -5.04 6.48
CA GLU A 80 -2.81 -6.20 6.21
C GLU A 80 -2.90 -6.54 4.71
N ILE A 81 -2.44 -5.65 3.83
CA ILE A 81 -2.60 -5.74 2.37
C ILE A 81 -1.27 -5.98 1.68
N LEU A 82 -0.20 -5.34 2.16
CA LEU A 82 1.10 -5.32 1.52
C LEU A 82 2.10 -6.18 2.31
N PRO A 83 3.03 -6.88 1.63
CA PRO A 83 4.01 -7.72 2.30
C PRO A 83 5.21 -6.93 2.85
N PHE A 84 5.09 -5.60 2.93
CA PHE A 84 6.11 -4.69 3.45
C PHE A 84 5.45 -3.46 4.07
N GLU A 85 6.17 -2.81 4.99
CA GLU A 85 5.72 -1.58 5.64
C GLU A 85 5.86 -0.37 4.71
N VAL A 86 4.80 0.44 4.62
CA VAL A 86 4.78 1.67 3.84
C VAL A 86 5.17 2.85 4.73
N GLY A 87 6.32 3.46 4.46
CA GLY A 87 6.80 4.62 5.21
C GLY A 87 6.23 5.96 4.75
N GLU A 88 6.55 7.02 5.49
CA GLU A 88 6.10 8.40 5.23
C GLU A 88 6.49 8.97 3.85
N SER A 89 7.48 8.37 3.17
CA SER A 89 7.96 8.82 1.85
C SER A 89 6.90 8.77 0.76
N VAL A 90 5.80 8.02 0.96
CA VAL A 90 4.68 7.98 0.01
C VAL A 90 3.69 9.13 0.18
N VAL A 91 3.88 9.97 1.20
CA VAL A 91 2.98 11.08 1.55
C VAL A 91 3.61 12.41 1.16
N ARG A 92 2.85 13.22 0.44
CA ARG A 92 3.25 14.57 0.03
C ARG A 92 3.27 15.53 1.22
N ALA A 93 4.37 16.25 1.37
CA ALA A 93 4.48 17.31 2.38
C ALA A 93 3.41 18.41 2.16
N GLY A 94 2.87 18.93 3.26
CA GLY A 94 1.86 20.00 3.24
C GLY A 94 0.41 19.51 3.11
N GLY A 95 0.19 18.24 2.77
CA GLY A 95 -1.14 17.62 2.77
C GLY A 95 -1.88 17.70 1.42
N TYR A 96 -3.20 17.64 1.51
CA TYR A 96 -4.13 17.43 0.39
C TYR A 96 -5.42 18.24 0.57
N GLY A 97 -6.02 18.68 -0.53
CA GLY A 97 -7.28 19.43 -0.52
C GLY A 97 -8.53 18.56 -0.57
N SER A 98 -8.38 17.24 -0.75
CA SER A 98 -9.50 16.29 -0.70
C SER A 98 -9.04 14.86 -0.41
N ILE A 99 -9.98 14.01 0.00
CA ILE A 99 -9.73 12.57 0.16
C ILE A 99 -9.34 11.95 -1.19
N GLN A 100 -10.02 12.35 -2.27
CA GLN A 100 -9.73 11.82 -3.59
C GLN A 100 -8.28 12.11 -3.99
N GLU A 101 -7.82 13.35 -3.81
CA GLU A 101 -6.43 13.73 -4.09
C GLU A 101 -5.43 12.94 -3.25
N ALA A 102 -5.69 12.79 -1.94
CA ALA A 102 -4.83 12.01 -1.05
C ALA A 102 -4.74 10.55 -1.47
N VAL A 103 -5.87 9.92 -1.77
CA VAL A 103 -5.92 8.51 -2.18
C VAL A 103 -5.18 8.31 -3.51
N ASP A 104 -5.38 9.19 -4.49
CA ASP A 104 -4.74 9.07 -5.81
C ASP A 104 -3.22 9.22 -5.70
N ASP A 105 -2.74 10.22 -4.97
CA ASP A 105 -1.31 10.48 -4.77
C ASP A 105 -0.61 9.35 -3.99
N VAL A 106 -1.18 8.95 -2.85
CA VAL A 106 -0.60 7.90 -2.01
C VAL A 106 -0.63 6.55 -2.72
N THR A 107 -1.74 6.20 -3.41
CA THR A 107 -1.82 4.94 -4.16
C THR A 107 -0.75 4.87 -5.26
N ALA A 108 -0.52 5.99 -5.98
CA ALA A 108 0.51 6.05 -7.01
C ALA A 108 1.93 5.96 -6.44
N SER A 109 2.17 6.52 -5.25
CA SER A 109 3.47 6.43 -4.58
C SER A 109 3.72 5.03 -3.99
N VAL A 110 2.71 4.40 -3.41
CA VAL A 110 2.78 3.01 -2.93
C VAL A 110 3.02 2.04 -4.10
N GLU A 111 2.45 2.27 -5.28
CA GLU A 111 2.73 1.45 -6.47
C GLU A 111 4.21 1.49 -6.86
N LYS A 112 4.87 2.66 -6.74
CA LYS A 112 6.31 2.77 -6.99
C LYS A 112 7.11 1.95 -5.98
N GLU A 113 6.76 2.02 -4.70
CA GLU A 113 7.40 1.20 -3.66
C GLU A 113 7.16 -0.31 -3.87
N TRP A 114 5.95 -0.68 -4.33
CA TRP A 114 5.65 -2.06 -4.72
C TRP A 114 6.59 -2.56 -5.81
N ILE A 115 6.80 -1.76 -6.86
CA ILE A 115 7.73 -2.08 -7.94
C ILE A 115 9.15 -2.18 -7.39
N ASN A 116 9.60 -1.22 -6.57
CA ASN A 116 10.94 -1.25 -5.97
C ASN A 116 11.18 -2.51 -5.12
N HIS A 117 10.19 -2.88 -4.31
CA HIS A 117 10.23 -4.05 -3.44
C HIS A 117 10.33 -5.36 -4.23
N HIS A 118 9.56 -5.50 -5.32
CA HIS A 118 9.49 -6.75 -6.08
C HIS A 118 10.52 -6.84 -7.21
N HIS A 119 11.00 -5.72 -7.74
CA HIS A 119 11.95 -5.68 -8.85
C HIS A 119 13.40 -5.45 -8.39
N GLY A 120 13.64 -5.37 -7.08
CA GLY A 120 14.96 -5.36 -6.49
C GLY A 120 15.83 -4.24 -7.04
N GLY A 121 15.56 -3.00 -6.59
CA GLY A 121 16.45 -1.84 -6.69
C GLY A 121 17.47 -1.88 -7.83
N VAL A 122 17.04 -1.55 -9.05
CA VAL A 122 17.99 -1.02 -10.05
C VAL A 122 18.35 0.39 -9.60
N ARG A 123 19.29 0.48 -8.65
CA ARG A 123 19.99 1.73 -8.34
C ARG A 123 20.97 1.98 -9.49
N THR A 124 20.53 2.73 -10.51
CA THR A 124 21.44 3.43 -11.42
C THR A 124 21.93 4.71 -10.77
#